data_AF-T1B3R6-F1
#
_entry.id   AF-T1B3R6-F1
#
_cell.length_a   1.000
_cell.length_b   1.000
_cell.length_c   1.000
_cell.angle_alpha   90.00
_cell.angle_beta   90.00
_cell.angle_gamma   90.00
#
_symmetry.space_group_name_H-M   'P 1'
#
loop_
_entity.id
_entity.type
_entity.pdbx_description
1 polymer ?
#
loop_
_entity_poly.entity_id
_entity_poly.type
_entity_poly.pdbx_seq_one_letter_code
_entity_poly.pdbx_strand_id
1 'polypeptide(L)'
;MGMDGAMVQMVSHGLISGALFLCVGVLYDRMHTRQIADYGGVVNTMPVFAGFMVLFALANTGLPGTSGFVGEFLVILASFKANFWYAALAALTLILAAGYTLWLVKRVVFGPVGNERVAKLKDLNGREFLILGALAAVVLLV
;
A
#
# COMPACT_ATOMS: atom_id res chain seq x y z
N MET A 1 6.17 14.44 20.26
CA MET A 1 6.29 14.62 18.80
C MET A 1 7.06 13.50 18.14
N GLY A 2 8.38 13.35 18.37
CA GLY A 2 9.17 12.27 17.73
C GLY A 2 8.73 10.86 18.15
N MET A 3 8.61 10.60 19.46
CA MET A 3 8.10 9.32 19.98
C MET A 3 6.65 9.05 19.59
N ASP A 4 5.76 10.04 19.72
CA ASP A 4 4.34 9.87 19.37
C ASP A 4 4.18 9.57 17.87
N GLY A 5 4.88 10.31 17.00
CA GLY A 5 4.90 10.06 15.56
C GLY A 5 5.46 8.68 15.23
N ALA A 6 6.54 8.25 15.90
CA ALA A 6 7.10 6.92 15.72
C ALA A 6 6.13 5.81 16.16
N MET A 7 5.42 5.99 17.28
CA MET A 7 4.40 5.02 17.74
C MET A 7 3.24 4.91 16.76
N VAL A 8 2.69 6.05 16.32
CA VAL A 8 1.64 6.07 15.29
C VAL A 8 2.13 5.41 14.02
N GLN A 9 3.36 5.74 13.57
CA GLN A 9 3.94 5.15 12.37
C GLN A 9 4.13 3.64 12.48
N MET A 10 4.59 3.11 13.62
CA MET A 10 4.76 1.66 13.81
C MET A 10 3.43 0.92 13.74
N VAL A 11 2.38 1.45 14.38
CA VAL A 11 1.03 0.85 14.33
C VAL A 11 0.47 0.91 12.93
N SER A 12 0.50 2.09 12.31
CA SER A 12 0.03 2.30 10.92
C SER A 12 0.76 1.41 9.93
N HIS A 13 2.09 1.38 9.98
CA HIS A 13 2.90 0.57 9.08
C HIS A 13 2.66 -0.92 9.26
N GLY A 14 2.46 -1.40 10.50
CA GLY A 14 2.09 -2.80 10.77
C GLY A 14 0.77 -3.19 10.11
N LEU A 15 -0.25 -2.34 10.22
CA LEU A 15 -1.56 -2.56 9.60
C LEU A 15 -1.50 -2.53 8.07
N ILE A 16 -0.85 -1.50 7.51
CA ILE A 16 -0.73 -1.32 6.06
C ILE A 16 0.10 -2.45 5.43
N SER A 17 1.22 -2.82 6.06
CA SER A 17 2.05 -3.93 5.59
C SER A 17 1.29 -5.25 5.64
N GLY A 18 0.56 -5.52 6.73
CA GLY A 18 -0.31 -6.70 6.84
C GLY A 18 -1.35 -6.76 5.73
N ALA A 19 -1.99 -5.63 5.42
CA ALA A 19 -2.97 -5.54 4.33
C ALA A 19 -2.33 -5.78 2.95
N LEU A 20 -1.15 -5.19 2.68
CA LEU A 20 -0.42 -5.40 1.44
C LEU A 20 0.04 -6.85 1.27
N PHE A 21 0.53 -7.49 2.33
CA PHE A 21 0.89 -8.91 2.30
C PHE A 21 -0.33 -9.80 2.05
N LEU A 22 -1.49 -9.44 2.60
CA LEU A 22 -2.74 -10.15 2.31
C LEU A 22 -3.13 -9.99 0.84
N CYS A 23 -3.00 -8.79 0.28
CA CYS A 23 -3.23 -8.56 -1.15
C CYS A 23 -2.31 -9.41 -2.04
N VAL A 24 -1.02 -9.50 -1.69
CA VAL A 24 -0.06 -10.37 -2.39
C VAL A 24 -0.44 -11.84 -2.25
N GLY A 25 -0.92 -12.27 -1.08
CA GLY A 25 -1.41 -13.64 -0.86
C GLY A 25 -2.60 -13.98 -1.76
N VAL A 26 -3.58 -13.09 -1.87
CA VAL A 26 -4.75 -13.21 -2.76
C VAL A 26 -4.35 -13.36 -4.23
N LEU A 27 -3.35 -12.57 -4.67
CA LEU A 27 -2.79 -12.66 -6.02
C LEU A 27 -1.98 -13.94 -6.24
N TYR A 28 -1.23 -14.38 -5.24
CA TYR A 28 -0.44 -15.60 -5.32
C TYR A 28 -1.34 -16.85 -5.38
N ASP A 29 -2.41 -16.90 -4.60
CA ASP A 29 -3.37 -18.00 -4.61
C ASP A 29 -4.03 -18.19 -5.97
N ARG A 30 -4.31 -17.07 -6.68
CA ARG A 30 -4.96 -17.12 -8.00
C ARG A 30 -4.00 -17.37 -9.17
N MET A 31 -2.75 -16.90 -9.08
CA MET A 31 -1.80 -16.95 -10.21
C MET A 31 -0.64 -17.94 -10.02
N HIS A 32 -0.39 -18.39 -8.79
CA HIS A 32 0.71 -19.27 -8.38
C HIS A 32 2.10 -18.87 -8.92
N THR A 33 2.30 -17.58 -9.19
CA THR A 33 3.57 -16.98 -9.65
C THR A 33 4.02 -15.92 -8.67
N ARG A 34 5.30 -15.57 -8.69
CA ARG A 34 5.84 -14.41 -7.94
C ARG A 34 6.44 -13.37 -8.89
N GLN A 35 6.33 -13.60 -10.19
CA GLN A 35 6.91 -12.73 -11.20
C GLN A 35 5.97 -11.56 -11.48
N ILE A 36 6.42 -10.34 -11.20
CA ILE A 36 5.65 -9.11 -11.42
C ILE A 36 5.23 -8.97 -12.90
N ALA A 37 6.04 -9.50 -13.82
CA ALA A 37 5.73 -9.50 -15.26
C ALA A 37 4.43 -10.23 -15.63
N ASP A 38 3.97 -11.16 -14.79
CA ASP A 38 2.79 -12.01 -15.09
C ASP A 38 1.46 -11.38 -14.64
N TYR A 39 1.50 -10.28 -13.87
CA TYR A 39 0.33 -9.73 -13.18
C TYR A 39 -0.35 -8.55 -13.90
N GLY A 40 0.10 -8.10 -15.07
CA GLY A 40 -0.38 -6.85 -15.67
C GLY A 40 -1.89 -6.77 -15.91
N GLY A 41 -2.51 -5.65 -15.52
CA GLY A 41 -3.90 -5.31 -15.85
C GLY A 41 -4.97 -5.94 -14.95
N VAL A 42 -4.65 -6.28 -13.70
CA VAL A 42 -5.57 -6.90 -12.72
C VAL A 42 -6.85 -6.08 -12.49
N VAL A 43 -6.82 -4.75 -12.63
CA VAL A 43 -8.01 -3.90 -12.45
C VAL A 43 -9.18 -4.28 -13.37
N ASN A 44 -8.89 -4.85 -14.55
CA ASN A 44 -9.93 -5.22 -15.51
C ASN A 44 -10.71 -6.48 -15.10
N THR A 45 -10.13 -7.34 -14.26
CA THR A 45 -10.76 -8.61 -13.84
C THR A 45 -11.08 -8.66 -12.36
N MET A 46 -10.35 -7.92 -11.53
CA MET A 46 -10.59 -7.81 -10.09
C MET A 46 -10.65 -6.33 -9.66
N PRO A 47 -11.65 -5.55 -10.11
CA PRO A 47 -11.73 -4.12 -9.82
C PRO A 47 -11.87 -3.81 -8.32
N VAL A 48 -12.57 -4.64 -7.54
CA VAL A 48 -12.73 -4.40 -6.09
C VAL A 48 -11.41 -4.65 -5.36
N PHE A 49 -10.73 -5.75 -5.68
CA PHE A 49 -9.38 -6.00 -5.20
C PHE A 49 -8.41 -4.87 -5.56
N ALA A 50 -8.43 -4.42 -6.81
CA ALA A 50 -7.58 -3.34 -7.28
C ALA A 50 -7.80 -2.05 -6.47
N GLY A 51 -9.06 -1.73 -6.12
CA GLY A 51 -9.40 -0.62 -5.25
C GLY A 51 -8.73 -0.72 -3.87
N PHE A 52 -8.85 -1.88 -3.20
CA PHE A 52 -8.20 -2.09 -1.91
C PHE A 52 -6.67 -2.06 -2.01
N MET A 53 -6.08 -2.73 -3.00
CA MET A 53 -4.63 -2.75 -3.17
C MET A 53 -4.07 -1.36 -3.41
N VAL A 54 -4.75 -0.54 -4.22
CA VAL A 54 -4.36 0.86 -4.45
C VAL A 54 -4.54 1.69 -3.18
N LEU A 55 -5.63 1.52 -2.43
CA LEU A 55 -5.84 2.21 -1.15
C LEU A 55 -4.71 1.92 -0.15
N PHE A 56 -4.33 0.66 0.05
CA PHE A 56 -3.25 0.30 0.96
C PHE A 56 -1.89 0.75 0.44
N ALA A 57 -1.66 0.70 -0.88
CA ALA A 57 -0.44 1.21 -1.48
C ALA A 57 -0.32 2.73 -1.27
N LEU A 58 -1.40 3.48 -1.44
CA LEU A 58 -1.42 4.91 -1.19
C LEU A 58 -1.24 5.24 0.29
N ALA A 59 -1.85 4.47 1.19
CA ALA A 59 -1.61 4.59 2.62
C ALA A 59 -0.13 4.36 2.98
N ASN A 60 0.53 3.39 2.32
CA ASN A 60 1.97 3.14 2.48
C ASN A 60 2.86 4.28 1.96
N THR A 61 2.35 5.11 1.05
CA THR A 61 3.08 6.30 0.55
C THR A 61 2.74 7.58 1.31
N GLY A 62 2.01 7.50 2.41
CA GLY A 62 1.64 8.66 3.22
C GLY A 62 0.57 9.53 2.55
N LEU A 63 -0.45 8.94 1.90
CA LEU A 63 -1.57 9.72 1.37
C LEU A 63 -2.29 10.48 2.51
N PRO A 64 -2.50 11.81 2.39
CA PRO A 64 -3.26 12.56 3.39
C PRO A 64 -4.66 11.98 3.60
N GLY A 65 -5.07 11.84 4.85
CA GLY A 65 -6.32 11.18 5.23
C GLY A 65 -6.18 9.68 5.52
N THR A 66 -4.95 9.15 5.53
CA THR A 66 -4.63 7.80 6.01
C THR A 66 -3.74 7.84 7.24
N SER A 67 -3.78 6.78 8.03
CA SER A 67 -3.00 6.65 9.27
C SER A 67 -1.48 6.71 9.05
N GLY A 68 -1.01 6.35 7.85
CA GLY A 68 0.41 6.41 7.47
C GLY A 68 0.93 7.85 7.36
N PHE A 69 0.12 8.79 6.87
CA PHE A 69 0.53 10.18 6.73
C PHE A 69 0.78 10.86 8.08
N VAL A 70 -0.07 10.60 9.08
CA VAL A 70 0.01 11.25 10.40
C VAL A 70 1.33 10.89 11.10
N GLY A 71 1.71 9.61 11.07
CA GLY A 71 2.97 9.12 11.66
C GLY A 71 4.19 9.73 10.96
N GLU A 72 4.27 9.60 9.63
CA GLU A 72 5.39 10.11 8.83
C GLU A 72 5.57 11.63 8.97
N PHE A 73 4.47 12.38 8.92
CA PHE A 73 4.52 13.83 9.03
C PHE A 73 5.06 14.29 10.39
N LEU A 74 4.62 13.66 11.48
CA LEU A 74 5.11 13.96 12.83
C LEU A 74 6.61 13.64 12.99
N VAL A 75 7.07 12.53 12.39
CA VAL A 75 8.48 12.13 12.39
C VAL A 75 9.34 13.12 11.59
N ILE A 76 8.88 13.56 10.43
CA ILE A 76 9.59 14.56 9.61
C ILE A 76 9.67 15.91 10.35
N LEU A 77 8.57 16.38 10.95
CA LEU A 77 8.57 17.61 11.75
C LEU A 77 9.53 17.52 12.95
N ALA A 78 9.55 16.38 13.64
CA ALA A 78 10.50 16.16 14.74
C ALA A 78 11.96 16.16 14.23
N SER A 79 12.20 15.56 13.07
CA SER A 79 13.52 15.50 12.44
C SER A 79 13.99 16.90 12.02
N PHE A 80 13.08 17.75 11.50
CA PHE A 80 13.39 19.12 11.10
C PHE A 80 13.77 19.99 12.30
N LYS A 81 13.09 19.81 13.44
CA LYS A 81 13.45 20.46 14.70
C LYS A 81 14.81 19.99 15.24
N ALA A 82 15.20 18.74 14.97
CA ALA A 82 16.48 18.20 15.42
C ALA A 82 17.64 18.64 14.52
N ASN A 83 17.52 18.46 13.21
CA ASN A 83 18.50 18.93 12.23
C ASN A 83 17.91 18.93 10.81
N PHE A 84 18.15 20.00 10.07
CA PHE A 84 17.74 20.12 8.67
C PHE A 84 18.21 18.95 7.79
N TRP A 85 19.46 18.49 7.95
CA TRP A 85 20.02 17.42 7.12
C TRP A 85 19.34 16.07 7.37
N TYR A 86 18.94 15.79 8.61
CA TYR A 86 18.17 14.58 8.92
C TYR A 86 16.77 14.62 8.30
N ALA A 87 16.11 15.79 8.34
CA ALA A 87 14.83 15.96 7.68
C ALA A 87 14.93 15.86 6.15
N ALA A 88 15.99 16.42 5.55
CA ALA A 88 16.23 16.32 4.11
C ALA A 88 16.43 14.85 3.68
N LEU A 89 17.19 14.08 4.45
CA LEU A 89 17.37 12.66 4.19
C LEU A 89 16.05 11.87 4.33
N ALA A 90 15.27 12.14 5.39
CA ALA A 90 13.98 11.49 5.61
C ALA A 90 12.95 11.85 4.52
N ALA A 91 12.93 13.09 4.04
CA ALA A 91 12.07 13.50 2.93
C ALA A 91 12.46 12.79 1.62
N LEU A 92 13.76 12.64 1.35
CA LEU A 92 14.24 11.94 0.16
C LEU A 92 13.84 10.47 0.17
N THR A 93 13.98 9.77 1.30
CA THR A 93 13.58 8.36 1.41
C THR A 93 12.07 8.18 1.21
N LEU A 94 11.26 9.11 1.69
CA LEU A 94 9.81 9.12 1.46
C LEU A 94 9.47 9.24 -0.03
N ILE A 95 10.12 10.17 -0.76
CA ILE A 95 9.91 10.35 -2.20
C ILE A 95 10.27 9.07 -2.98
N LEU A 96 11.41 8.44 -2.65
CA LEU A 96 11.83 7.20 -3.30
C LEU A 96 10.87 6.04 -3.01
N ALA A 97 10.40 5.91 -1.76
CA ALA A 97 9.43 4.89 -1.37
C ALA A 97 8.09 5.07 -2.10
N ALA A 98 7.61 6.32 -2.25
CA ALA A 98 6.42 6.63 -3.01
C ALA A 98 6.58 6.29 -4.50
N GLY A 99 7.71 6.67 -5.10
CA GLY A 99 8.02 6.37 -6.50
C GLY A 99 8.03 4.87 -6.78
N TYR A 100 8.70 4.08 -5.93
CA TYR A 100 8.72 2.62 -6.06
C TYR A 100 7.33 1.99 -5.91
N THR A 101 6.55 2.42 -4.92
CA THR A 101 5.22 1.87 -4.64
C THR A 101 4.26 2.12 -5.80
N LEU A 102 4.21 3.37 -6.31
CA LEU A 102 3.37 3.73 -7.45
C LEU A 102 3.81 3.01 -8.73
N TRP A 103 5.12 2.85 -8.93
CA TRP A 103 5.65 2.10 -10.07
C TRP A 103 5.24 0.62 -10.01
N LEU A 104 5.27 -0.01 -8.83
CA LEU A 104 4.82 -1.38 -8.63
C LEU A 104 3.31 -1.52 -8.88
N VAL A 105 2.50 -0.63 -8.32
CA VAL A 105 1.04 -0.60 -8.54
C VAL A 105 0.71 -0.44 -10.02
N LYS A 106 1.41 0.43 -10.75
CA LYS A 106 1.23 0.59 -12.19
C LYS A 106 1.47 -0.72 -12.96
N ARG A 107 2.51 -1.48 -12.60
CA ARG A 107 2.88 -2.71 -13.31
C ARG A 107 1.94 -3.89 -13.02
N VAL A 108 1.39 -3.94 -11.80
CA VAL A 108 0.53 -5.05 -11.34
C VAL A 108 -0.95 -4.74 -11.59
N VAL A 109 -1.42 -3.58 -11.17
CA VAL A 109 -2.86 -3.27 -11.13
C VAL A 109 -3.34 -2.69 -12.46
N PHE A 110 -2.62 -1.70 -12.98
CA PHE A 110 -3.05 -0.92 -14.14
C PHE A 110 -2.50 -1.46 -15.47
N GLY A 111 -3.09 -1.00 -16.58
CA GLY A 111 -2.71 -1.38 -17.93
C GLY A 111 -3.68 -2.36 -18.59
N PRO A 112 -3.39 -2.77 -19.85
CA PRO A 112 -4.16 -3.80 -20.53
C PRO A 112 -3.95 -5.16 -19.86
N VAL A 113 -4.90 -6.08 -20.06
CA VAL A 113 -4.80 -7.45 -19.57
C VAL A 113 -3.55 -8.12 -20.16
N GLY A 114 -2.58 -8.43 -19.31
CA GLY A 114 -1.25 -8.87 -19.73
C GLY A 114 -1.20 -10.32 -20.23
N ASN A 115 -2.13 -11.18 -19.80
CA ASN A 115 -2.21 -12.58 -20.24
C ASN A 115 -3.62 -13.18 -20.02
N GLU A 116 -3.85 -14.36 -20.60
CA GLU A 116 -5.12 -15.09 -20.42
C GLU A 116 -5.40 -15.52 -18.98
N ARG A 117 -4.36 -15.65 -18.14
CA ARG A 117 -4.52 -16.04 -16.74
C ARG A 117 -5.15 -14.90 -15.93
N VAL A 118 -4.66 -13.67 -16.13
CA VAL A 118 -5.23 -12.44 -15.56
C VAL A 118 -6.65 -12.25 -16.05
N ALA A 119 -6.94 -12.56 -17.32
CA ALA A 119 -8.29 -12.49 -17.91
C ALA A 119 -9.30 -13.43 -17.23
N LYS A 120 -8.83 -14.56 -16.66
CA LYS A 120 -9.67 -15.58 -15.99
C LYS A 120 -9.75 -15.39 -14.49
N LEU A 121 -9.12 -14.35 -13.93
CA LEU A 121 -9.19 -14.07 -12.51
C LEU A 121 -10.63 -13.75 -12.10
N LYS A 122 -10.99 -14.22 -10.90
CA LYS A 122 -12.23 -13.84 -10.23
C LYS A 122 -11.89 -12.86 -9.12
N ASP A 123 -12.74 -11.85 -8.98
CA ASP A 123 -12.61 -10.85 -7.92
C ASP A 123 -12.74 -11.48 -6.51
N LEU A 124 -12.70 -10.64 -5.48
CA LEU A 124 -12.71 -11.07 -4.09
C LEU A 124 -13.94 -11.88 -3.74
N ASN A 125 -13.73 -12.94 -2.96
CA ASN A 125 -14.79 -13.65 -2.29
C ASN A 125 -15.24 -12.86 -1.03
N GLY A 126 -16.39 -13.22 -0.46
CA GLY A 126 -16.94 -12.50 0.70
C GLY A 126 -16.00 -12.46 1.93
N ARG A 127 -15.17 -13.50 2.12
CA ARG A 127 -14.20 -13.54 3.23
C ARG A 127 -13.04 -12.57 3.00
N GLU A 128 -12.47 -12.58 1.80
CA GLU A 128 -11.38 -11.66 1.43
C GLU A 128 -11.86 -10.20 1.49
N PHE A 129 -13.07 -9.94 1.00
CA PHE A 129 -13.68 -8.61 1.08
C PHE A 129 -13.87 -8.15 2.54
N LEU A 130 -14.37 -9.02 3.42
CA LEU A 130 -14.54 -8.67 4.84
C LEU A 130 -13.21 -8.35 5.52
N ILE A 131 -12.17 -9.15 5.27
CA ILE A 131 -10.85 -8.94 5.90
C ILE A 131 -10.18 -7.68 5.38
N LEU A 132 -10.15 -7.47 4.05
CA LEU A 132 -9.58 -6.26 3.45
C LEU A 132 -10.41 -5.03 3.81
N GLY A 133 -11.74 -5.15 3.85
CA GLY A 133 -12.63 -4.08 4.27
C GLY A 133 -12.42 -3.66 5.72
N ALA A 134 -12.25 -4.62 6.64
CA ALA A 134 -11.94 -4.34 8.04
C ALA A 134 -10.59 -3.63 8.18
N LEU A 135 -9.55 -4.10 7.47
CA LEU A 135 -8.24 -3.44 7.48
C LEU A 135 -8.30 -2.03 6.89
N ALA A 136 -9.04 -1.83 5.80
CA ALA A 136 -9.23 -0.52 5.18
C ALA A 136 -9.92 0.46 6.14
N ALA A 137 -10.95 0.00 6.87
CA ALA A 137 -11.62 0.81 7.88
C ALA A 137 -10.64 1.25 8.98
N VAL A 138 -9.80 0.34 9.49
CA VAL A 138 -8.82 0.70 10.53
C VAL A 138 -7.77 1.70 9.99
N VAL A 139 -7.25 1.49 8.77
CA VAL A 139 -6.25 2.40 8.15
C VAL A 139 -6.80 3.81 7.88
N LEU A 140 -8.12 3.94 7.66
CA LEU A 140 -8.77 5.23 7.44
C LEU A 140 -9.21 5.92 8.75
N LEU A 141 -9.40 5.17 9.83
CA LEU A 141 -9.89 5.69 11.12
C LEU A 141 -8.76 6.06 12.09
N VAL A 142 -7.58 5.46 11.94
CA VAL A 142 -6.36 5.77 12.72
C VAL A 142 -5.65 6.98 12.12
#